data_AF-A0A958LXN5-F1
#
_entry.id   AF-A0A958LXN5-F1
#
_cell.length_a   1.000
_cell.length_b   1.000
_cell.length_c   1.000
_cell.angle_alpha   90.00
_cell.angle_beta   90.00
_cell.angle_gamma   90.00
#
_symmetry.space_group_name_H-M   'P 1'
#
loop_
_entity.id
_entity.type
_entity.pdbx_description
1 polymer ?
#
loop_
_entity_poly.entity_id
_entity_poly.type
_entity_poly.pdbx_seq_one_letter_code
_entity_poly.pdbx_strand_id
1 'polypeptide(L)'
;MEWHHSRTLQGNQFTIQTNFENRIYSLYIECGPNYPQTPPILKFNNKCNLPCVNQGNGRVDNLNLLKNWKETTTIEHLLTAIKQEMVANKGLKQPPEDAYY
;
A
#
# COMPACT_ATOMS: atom_id res chain seq x y z
N MET A 1 24.00 -23.25 40.92
CA MET A 1 23.84 -23.95 39.63
C MET A 1 22.42 -23.69 39.16
N GLU A 2 22.29 -23.40 37.88
CA GLU A 2 21.05 -23.35 37.09
C GLU A 2 20.12 -22.13 37.27
N TRP A 3 20.40 -21.16 36.38
CA TRP A 3 19.45 -20.36 35.61
C TRP A 3 18.11 -21.06 35.33
N HIS A 4 17.01 -20.32 35.29
CA HIS A 4 16.11 -20.32 34.12
C HIS A 4 15.34 -19.00 34.05
N HIS A 5 15.83 -18.13 33.16
CA HIS A 5 15.17 -16.94 32.65
C HIS A 5 13.84 -17.34 32.00
N SER A 6 12.71 -16.99 32.60
CA SER A 6 11.42 -16.97 31.89
C SER A 6 11.04 -15.52 31.63
N ARG A 7 11.72 -14.90 30.67
CA ARG A 7 11.19 -13.71 29.99
C ARG A 7 10.19 -14.21 28.97
N THR A 8 8.90 -14.11 29.29
CA THR A 8 7.83 -14.11 28.31
C THR A 8 8.08 -12.95 27.36
N LEU A 9 8.59 -13.25 26.17
CA LEU A 9 8.55 -12.34 25.04
C LEU A 9 7.08 -12.24 24.61
N GLN A 10 6.31 -11.36 25.24
CA GLN A 10 5.17 -10.78 24.54
C GLN A 10 5.76 -9.97 23.40
N GLY A 11 5.85 -10.59 22.22
CA GLY A 11 6.16 -9.88 21.00
C GLY A 11 5.09 -8.82 20.81
N ASN A 12 5.41 -7.57 21.17
CA ASN A 12 4.60 -6.43 20.80
C ASN A 12 4.59 -6.35 19.27
N GLN A 13 3.60 -6.98 18.64
CA GLN A 13 3.10 -6.48 17.38
C GLN A 13 2.37 -5.18 17.72
N PHE A 14 3.11 -4.08 17.78
CA PHE A 14 2.49 -2.76 17.64
C PHE A 14 1.97 -2.68 16.20
N THR A 15 0.77 -3.18 15.96
CA THR A 15 0.07 -2.92 14.70
C THR A 15 -0.15 -1.41 14.66
N ILE A 16 0.49 -0.72 13.72
CA ILE A 16 0.32 0.72 13.57
C ILE A 16 -1.13 0.93 13.17
N GLN A 17 -1.93 1.45 14.10
CA GLN A 17 -3.34 1.74 13.83
C GLN A 17 -3.43 2.78 12.72
N THR A 18 -4.22 2.49 11.69
CA THR A 18 -4.42 3.41 10.57
C THR A 18 -5.89 3.54 10.23
N ASN A 19 -6.29 4.70 9.69
CA ASN A 19 -7.64 4.89 9.15
C ASN A 19 -7.95 4.03 7.92
N PHE A 20 -6.98 3.24 7.44
CA PHE A 20 -7.12 2.28 6.36
C PHE A 20 -7.42 0.86 6.85
N GLU A 21 -7.35 0.59 8.16
CA GLU A 21 -7.61 -0.74 8.74
C GLU A 21 -9.07 -1.18 8.55
N ASN A 22 -9.28 -2.50 8.53
CA ASN A 22 -10.59 -3.16 8.37
C ASN A 22 -11.34 -2.78 7.08
N ARG A 23 -10.63 -2.30 6.05
CA ARG A 23 -11.19 -1.95 4.74
C ARG A 23 -10.57 -2.81 3.64
N ILE A 24 -11.39 -3.23 2.69
CA ILE A 24 -10.92 -3.99 1.51
C ILE A 24 -10.80 -3.02 0.33
N TYR A 25 -9.57 -2.80 -0.15
CA TYR A 25 -9.32 -1.99 -1.33
C TYR A 25 -9.06 -2.89 -2.54
N SER A 26 -9.83 -2.68 -3.60
CA SER A 26 -9.63 -3.34 -4.89
C SER A 26 -8.78 -2.46 -5.82
N LEU A 27 -7.77 -3.07 -6.44
CA LEU A 27 -6.91 -2.40 -7.42
C LEU A 27 -6.99 -3.12 -8.76
N TYR A 28 -6.96 -2.34 -9.82
CA TYR A 28 -6.70 -2.78 -11.19
C TYR A 28 -5.23 -2.53 -11.52
N ILE A 29 -4.57 -3.55 -12.08
CA ILE A 29 -3.18 -3.49 -12.51
C ILE A 29 -3.13 -3.94 -13.97
N GLU A 30 -2.60 -3.09 -14.83
CA GLU A 30 -2.43 -3.37 -16.26
C GLU A 30 -0.94 -3.40 -16.60
N CYS A 31 -0.47 -4.58 -16.99
CA CYS A 31 0.87 -4.75 -17.54
C CYS A 31 0.82 -4.46 -19.05
N GLY A 32 1.30 -3.27 -19.44
CA GLY A 32 1.35 -2.87 -20.84
C GLY A 32 2.35 -3.70 -21.67
N PRO A 33 2.42 -3.47 -23.00
CA PRO A 33 3.22 -4.28 -23.92
C PRO A 33 4.73 -4.24 -23.65
N ASN A 34 5.22 -3.18 -22.99
CA ASN A 34 6.63 -3.01 -22.64
C ASN A 34 6.94 -3.39 -21.18
N TYR A 35 5.99 -3.99 -20.46
CA TYR A 35 6.29 -4.53 -19.13
C TYR A 35 7.23 -5.75 -19.27
N PRO A 36 8.31 -5.87 -18.45
CA PRO A 36 8.63 -5.08 -17.27
C PRO A 36 9.61 -3.90 -17.52
N GLN A 37 9.96 -3.55 -18.75
CA GLN A 37 10.84 -2.41 -19.03
C GLN A 37 10.20 -1.08 -18.60
N THR A 38 8.87 -0.96 -18.72
CA THR A 38 8.08 0.16 -18.18
C THR A 38 7.20 -0.29 -17.01
N PRO A 39 6.89 0.61 -16.05
CA PRO A 39 6.00 0.28 -14.94
C PRO A 39 4.59 -0.09 -15.42
N PRO A 40 3.87 -0.94 -14.68
CA PRO A 40 2.46 -1.20 -14.97
C PRO A 40 1.60 0.02 -14.61
N ILE A 41 0.39 0.08 -15.14
CA ILE A 41 -0.61 1.08 -14.75
C ILE A 41 -1.37 0.55 -13.55
N LEU A 42 -1.51 1.35 -12.49
CA LEU A 42 -2.31 1.01 -11.32
C LEU A 42 -3.47 1.98 -11.17
N LYS A 43 -4.64 1.44 -10.85
CA LYS A 43 -5.85 2.21 -10.54
C LYS A 43 -6.57 1.57 -9.35
N PHE A 44 -6.95 2.36 -8.37
CA PHE A 44 -7.89 1.93 -7.34
C PHE A 44 -9.32 1.92 -7.90
N ASN A 45 -10.08 0.88 -7.58
CA ASN A 45 -11.52 0.82 -7.87
C ASN A 45 -12.32 1.56 -6.79
N ASN A 46 -11.99 1.30 -5.52
CA ASN A 46 -12.57 2.00 -4.37
C ASN A 46 -11.88 3.35 -4.16
N LYS A 47 -12.63 4.38 -3.75
CA LYS A 47 -12.04 5.65 -3.37
C LYS A 47 -11.09 5.47 -2.18
N CYS A 48 -9.91 6.06 -2.30
CA CYS A 48 -8.84 5.96 -1.31
C CYS A 48 -8.14 7.31 -1.24
N ASN A 49 -8.13 7.91 -0.05
CA ASN A 49 -7.46 9.19 0.16
C ASN A 49 -6.01 8.93 0.51
N LEU A 50 -5.16 8.90 -0.53
CA LEU A 50 -3.71 8.78 -0.44
C LEU A 50 -3.06 9.80 -1.39
N PRO A 51 -1.95 10.45 -1.00
CA PRO A 51 -1.26 11.43 -1.85
C PRO A 51 -0.75 10.84 -3.17
N CYS A 52 -0.44 9.53 -3.19
CA CYS A 52 0.02 8.84 -4.38
C CYS A 52 -1.11 8.54 -5.40
N VAL A 53 -2.38 8.74 -5.01
CA VAL A 53 -3.59 8.40 -5.79
C VAL A 53 -4.32 9.66 -6.25
N ASN A 54 -4.62 9.72 -7.55
CA ASN A 54 -5.47 10.77 -8.11
C ASN A 54 -6.92 10.60 -7.63
N GLN A 55 -7.43 11.61 -6.91
CA GLN A 55 -8.74 11.57 -6.27
C GLN A 55 -9.93 11.68 -7.25
N GLY A 56 -9.69 12.00 -8.53
CA GLY A 56 -10.72 12.08 -9.56
C GLY A 56 -10.94 10.77 -10.32
N ASN A 57 -9.91 9.92 -10.45
CA ASN A 57 -9.98 8.72 -11.30
C ASN A 57 -9.32 7.46 -10.69
N GLY A 58 -8.74 7.55 -9.49
CA GLY A 58 -8.12 6.43 -8.78
C GLY A 58 -6.75 6.00 -9.29
N ARG A 59 -6.18 6.68 -10.30
CA ARG A 59 -4.88 6.33 -10.87
C ARG A 59 -3.75 6.61 -9.89
N VAL A 60 -2.77 5.71 -9.81
CA VAL A 60 -1.58 5.86 -8.96
C VAL A 60 -0.44 6.42 -9.79
N ASP A 61 -0.18 7.73 -9.68
CA ASP A 61 0.86 8.41 -10.47
C ASP A 61 2.03 8.94 -9.63
N ASN A 62 1.81 9.15 -8.32
CA ASN A 62 2.75 9.85 -7.45
C ASN A 62 3.58 8.93 -6.53
N LEU A 63 3.62 7.63 -6.82
CA LEU A 63 4.40 6.65 -6.06
C LEU A 63 5.87 6.68 -6.47
N ASN A 64 6.79 6.87 -5.52
CA ASN A 64 8.24 6.96 -5.80
C ASN A 64 8.82 5.73 -6.51
N LEU A 65 8.25 4.54 -6.24
CA LEU A 65 8.64 3.29 -6.89
C LEU A 65 8.33 3.28 -8.39
N LEU A 66 7.23 3.93 -8.81
CA LEU A 66 6.88 4.05 -10.22
C LEU A 66 7.79 5.03 -10.96
N LYS A 67 8.22 6.11 -10.28
CA LYS A 67 9.16 7.10 -10.82
C LYS A 67 10.57 6.53 -11.01
N ASN A 68 10.98 5.59 -10.17
CA ASN A 68 12.29 4.93 -10.22
C ASN A 68 12.17 3.45 -10.58
N TRP A 69 11.27 3.14 -11.52
CA TRP A 69 10.96 1.78 -11.92
C TRP A 69 12.21 1.03 -12.39
N LYS A 70 12.36 -0.21 -11.93
CA LYS A 70 13.35 -1.17 -12.41
C LYS A 70 12.62 -2.41 -12.89
N GLU A 71 13.09 -3.04 -13.96
CA GLU A 71 12.51 -4.27 -14.50
C GLU A 71 12.52 -5.46 -13.51
N THR A 72 13.36 -5.40 -12.48
CA THR A 72 13.40 -6.37 -11.37
C THR A 72 12.33 -6.10 -10.31
N THR A 73 11.60 -4.98 -10.39
CA THR A 73 10.51 -4.64 -9.47
C THR A 73 9.31 -5.52 -9.76
N THR A 74 8.70 -6.05 -8.71
CA THR A 74 7.54 -6.95 -8.81
C THR A 74 6.27 -6.27 -8.33
N ILE A 75 5.12 -6.88 -8.62
CA ILE A 75 3.82 -6.43 -8.09
C ILE A 75 3.80 -6.43 -6.55
N GLU A 76 4.50 -7.36 -5.91
CA GLU A 76 4.65 -7.39 -4.45
C GLU A 76 5.33 -6.11 -3.91
N HIS A 77 6.39 -5.64 -4.60
CA HIS A 77 7.05 -4.39 -4.24
C HIS A 77 6.09 -3.19 -4.38
N LEU A 78 5.24 -3.18 -5.41
CA LEU A 78 4.21 -2.14 -5.59
C LEU A 78 3.19 -2.13 -4.46
N LEU A 79 2.63 -3.30 -4.11
CA LEU A 79 1.66 -3.42 -3.02
C LEU A 79 2.29 -3.07 -1.67
N THR A 80 3.55 -3.44 -1.45
CA THR A 80 4.30 -3.08 -0.25
C THR A 80 4.53 -1.58 -0.16
N ALA A 81 4.89 -0.91 -1.25
CA ALA A 81 5.07 0.53 -1.30
C ALA A 81 3.75 1.28 -1.03
N ILE A 82 2.62 0.80 -1.57
CA ILE A 82 1.29 1.35 -1.26
C ILE A 82 0.96 1.18 0.23
N LYS A 83 1.26 0.02 0.82
CA LYS A 83 1.06 -0.22 2.26
C LYS A 83 1.91 0.72 3.10
N GLN A 84 3.15 1.00 2.69
CA GLN A 84 4.01 1.98 3.36
C GLN A 84 3.41 3.40 3.31
N GLU A 85 2.83 3.80 2.17
CA GLU A 85 2.12 5.08 2.05
C GLU A 85 0.93 5.16 3.00
N MET A 86 0.17 4.07 3.17
CA MET A 86 -0.94 4.01 4.15
C MET A 86 -0.44 4.18 5.60
N VAL A 87 0.70 3.57 5.93
CA VAL A 87 1.31 3.71 7.25
C VAL A 87 1.85 5.13 7.48
N ALA A 88 2.51 5.71 6.48
CA ALA A 88 3.02 7.08 6.54
C ALA A 88 1.90 8.11 6.67
N ASN A 89 0.75 7.85 6.04
CA ASN A 89 -0.42 8.73 6.02
C ASN A 89 -1.57 8.23 6.92
N LYS A 90 -1.25 7.48 7.98
CA LYS A 90 -2.23 6.77 8.85
C LYS A 90 -3.40 7.60 9.37
N GLY A 91 -3.25 8.92 9.50
CA GLY A 91 -4.26 9.85 10.01
C GLY A 91 -5.19 10.45 8.96
N LEU A 92 -5.02 10.16 7.66
CA LEU A 92 -5.89 10.71 6.61
C LEU A 92 -7.32 10.18 6.75
N LYS A 93 -8.30 11.09 6.74
CA LYS A 93 -9.72 10.71 6.70
C LYS A 93 -9.99 10.01 5.38
N GLN A 94 -10.58 8.82 5.46
CA GLN A 94 -10.93 8.04 4.30
C GLN A 94 -12.41 8.23 3.92
N PRO A 95 -12.75 8.14 2.62
CA PRO A 95 -14.14 8.17 2.16
C PRO A 95 -14.95 6.97 2.67
N PRO A 96 -16.28 6.94 2.48
CA PRO A 96 -17.09 5.74 2.73
C PRO A 96 -16.56 4.51 1.97
N GLU A 97 -16.70 3.32 2.53
CA GLU A 97 -16.16 2.07 1.94
C GLU A 97 -16.78 1.74 0.57
N ASP A 98 -18.07 2.05 0.40
CA ASP A 98 -18.82 1.85 -0.86
C ASP A 98 -18.62 2.99 -1.88
N ALA A 99 -17.63 3.86 -1.66
CA ALA A 99 -17.30 4.89 -2.63
C ALA A 99 -16.36 4.33 -3.71
N TYR A 100 -16.71 4.54 -4.98
CA TYR A 100 -15.93 4.12 -6.15
C TYR A 100 -15.54 5.32 -7.02
N TYR A 101 -14.48 5.16 -7.81
CA TYR A 101 -14.05 6.16 -8.81
C TYR A 101 -14.83 6.06 -10.12
#